data_AF-A0A2M8EMQ6-F1
#
_entry.id   AF-A0A2M8EMQ6-F1
#
_cell.length_a   1.000
_cell.length_b   1.000
_cell.length_c   1.000
_cell.angle_alpha   90.00
_cell.angle_beta   90.00
_cell.angle_gamma   90.00
#
_symmetry.space_group_name_H-M   'P 1'
#
loop_
_entity.id
_entity.type
_entity.pdbx_description
1 polymer ?
#
loop_
_entity_poly.entity_id
_entity_poly.type
_entity_poly.pdbx_seq_one_letter_code
_entity_poly.pdbx_strand_id
1 'polypeptide(L)'
;MIDLGATSVAIIVFAFLIFIFAYWRDATAEGFSSDRIFDSVFMIGIGSFLGGKLLFRNLSLDYLKYQLLTSPLILEGILIGGAIAVYIAIKKNRWDGWEIGDMLAPALSIYQAILFFGFWIRKFDLSTLLLFVGFALLTVFIRYLKVNHKFGSSLRYFELKRLNRLTFTGGLFATYLTGSSLIAILFLLTHQNFSNWFWWFQFSFYFLILISSLFLIKRRLNIEGVKVNPVKQFSNLFIQKIKSTLMGRSKEIDKDVKDIEVNDPFNIEASDGFRNEDELGDEVQDNQQHGIDVAIKGELKEEKSEIKRSLSEIQKGTYGFCIKCGMAIDEKRLKAYPTAQYCMTCESKLAK
;
A
#
# COMPACT_ATOMS: atom_id res chain seq x y z
N MET A 1 -24.69 3.73 -25.44
CA MET A 1 -25.39 4.71 -24.59
C MET A 1 -26.00 3.95 -23.42
N ILE A 2 -25.71 4.35 -22.19
CA ILE A 2 -26.24 3.69 -21.00
C ILE A 2 -27.42 4.52 -20.49
N ASP A 3 -28.66 4.07 -20.73
CA ASP A 3 -29.84 4.65 -20.08
C ASP A 3 -30.02 3.97 -18.71
N LEU A 4 -29.75 4.75 -17.67
CA LEU A 4 -29.58 4.29 -16.30
C LEU A 4 -30.89 4.51 -15.55
N GLY A 5 -31.78 3.52 -15.57
CA GLY A 5 -32.93 3.50 -14.66
C GLY A 5 -32.46 3.60 -13.19
N ALA A 6 -33.28 4.17 -12.31
CA ALA A 6 -32.91 4.45 -10.91
C ALA A 6 -32.32 3.25 -10.16
N THR A 7 -32.80 2.04 -10.43
CA THR A 7 -32.28 0.78 -9.85
C THR A 7 -30.87 0.45 -10.34
N SER A 8 -30.57 0.68 -11.63
CA SER A 8 -29.24 0.51 -12.19
C SER A 8 -28.24 1.51 -11.60
N VAL A 9 -28.67 2.74 -11.31
CA VAL A 9 -27.83 3.74 -10.64
C VAL A 9 -27.47 3.29 -9.23
N ALA A 10 -28.45 2.81 -8.47
CA ALA A 10 -28.22 2.30 -7.11
C ALA A 10 -27.19 1.15 -7.09
N ILE A 11 -27.28 0.21 -8.03
CA ILE A 11 -26.32 -0.89 -8.18
C ILE A 11 -24.91 -0.37 -8.47
N ILE A 12 -24.76 0.60 -9.39
CA ILE A 12 -23.44 1.17 -9.72
C ILE A 12 -22.84 1.87 -8.51
N VAL A 13 -23.62 2.68 -7.79
CA VAL A 13 -23.17 3.37 -6.58
C VAL A 13 -22.74 2.36 -5.52
N PHE A 14 -23.55 1.32 -5.30
CA PHE A 14 -23.22 0.26 -4.35
C PHE A 14 -21.93 -0.49 -4.72
N ALA A 15 -21.78 -0.88 -5.99
CA ALA A 15 -20.57 -1.51 -6.50
C ALA A 15 -19.34 -0.59 -6.31
N PHE A 16 -19.50 0.71 -6.56
CA PHE A 16 -18.43 1.68 -6.39
C PHE A 16 -18.04 1.89 -4.92
N LEU A 17 -19.00 1.90 -3.99
CA LEU A 17 -18.70 1.96 -2.55
C LEU A 17 -17.90 0.72 -2.10
N ILE A 18 -18.27 -0.48 -2.58
CA ILE A 18 -17.52 -1.71 -2.29
C ILE A 18 -16.12 -1.64 -2.89
N PHE A 19 -15.98 -1.10 -4.11
CA PHE A 19 -14.67 -0.86 -4.73
C PHE A 19 -13.79 0.03 -3.86
N ILE A 20 -14.30 1.18 -3.41
CA ILE A 20 -13.57 2.12 -2.55
C ILE A 20 -13.13 1.42 -1.27
N PHE A 21 -14.05 0.73 -0.60
CA PHE A 21 -13.75 0.04 0.65
C PHE A 21 -12.69 -1.06 0.46
N ALA A 22 -12.81 -1.86 -0.59
CA ALA A 22 -11.83 -2.91 -0.91
C ALA A 22 -10.46 -2.33 -1.23
N TYR A 23 -10.39 -1.27 -2.04
CA TYR A 23 -9.15 -0.59 -2.39
C TYR A 23 -8.50 0.08 -1.17
N TRP A 24 -9.28 0.82 -0.37
CA TRP A 24 -8.80 1.43 0.87
C TRP A 24 -8.24 0.40 1.84
N ARG A 25 -9.01 -0.66 2.15
CA ARG A 25 -8.58 -1.73 3.06
C ARG A 25 -7.27 -2.35 2.58
N ASP A 26 -7.20 -2.71 1.30
CA ASP A 26 -6.02 -3.34 0.73
C ASP A 26 -4.82 -2.38 0.74
N ALA A 27 -4.99 -1.09 0.40
CA ALA A 27 -3.92 -0.10 0.45
C ALA A 27 -3.43 0.21 1.87
N THR A 28 -4.32 0.30 2.86
CA THR A 28 -3.94 0.49 4.26
C THR A 28 -3.19 -0.70 4.83
N ALA A 29 -3.56 -1.92 4.42
CA ALA A 29 -2.81 -3.13 4.77
C ALA A 29 -1.38 -3.07 4.21
N GLU A 30 -1.18 -2.39 3.07
CA GLU A 30 0.15 -2.19 2.50
C GLU A 30 0.92 -0.98 3.05
N GLY A 31 0.37 -0.27 4.05
CA GLY A 31 1.02 0.86 4.71
C GLY A 31 0.86 2.20 4.00
N PHE A 32 -0.10 2.31 3.07
CA PHE A 32 -0.44 3.59 2.46
C PHE A 32 -1.32 4.42 3.42
N SER A 33 -1.11 5.74 3.45
CA SER A 33 -1.93 6.65 4.26
C SER A 33 -3.36 6.73 3.71
N SER A 34 -4.35 6.54 4.58
CA SER A 34 -5.77 6.62 4.22
C SER A 34 -6.13 7.90 3.45
N ASP A 35 -5.66 9.06 3.90
CA ASP A 35 -6.00 10.35 3.29
C ASP A 35 -5.60 10.41 1.82
N ARG A 36 -4.35 10.01 1.50
CA ARG A 36 -3.88 10.00 0.11
C ARG A 36 -4.64 9.00 -0.76
N ILE A 37 -5.12 7.90 -0.20
CA ILE A 37 -5.94 6.92 -0.93
C ILE A 37 -7.34 7.49 -1.21
N PHE A 38 -7.96 8.16 -0.25
CA PHE A 38 -9.24 8.83 -0.50
C PHE A 38 -9.10 9.97 -1.50
N ASP A 39 -8.02 10.75 -1.44
CA ASP A 39 -7.70 11.77 -2.45
C ASP A 39 -7.57 11.15 -3.84
N SER A 40 -6.92 9.98 -3.96
CA SER A 40 -6.77 9.30 -5.25
C SER A 40 -8.11 8.80 -5.79
N VAL A 41 -8.96 8.21 -4.95
CA VAL A 41 -10.32 7.81 -5.29
C VAL A 41 -11.14 8.99 -5.80
N PHE A 42 -11.06 10.13 -5.12
CA PHE A 42 -11.79 11.34 -5.51
C PHE A 42 -11.30 11.88 -6.86
N MET A 43 -9.98 11.93 -7.07
CA MET A 43 -9.38 12.31 -8.35
C MET A 43 -9.81 11.35 -9.47
N ILE A 44 -9.84 10.04 -9.22
CA ILE A 44 -10.30 9.03 -10.19
C ILE A 44 -11.77 9.25 -10.52
N GLY A 45 -12.63 9.48 -9.54
CA GLY A 45 -14.05 9.77 -9.74
C GLY A 45 -14.27 10.98 -10.64
N ILE A 46 -13.59 12.10 -10.36
CA ILE A 46 -13.66 13.32 -11.17
C ILE A 46 -13.12 13.06 -12.58
N GLY A 47 -11.95 12.43 -12.70
CA GLY A 47 -11.31 12.13 -13.98
C GLY A 47 -12.20 11.25 -14.86
N SER A 48 -12.79 10.20 -14.29
CA SER A 48 -13.76 9.34 -14.95
C SER A 48 -15.02 10.08 -15.37
N PHE A 49 -15.58 10.93 -14.51
CA PHE A 49 -16.77 11.72 -14.86
C PHE A 49 -16.49 12.69 -16.01
N LEU A 50 -15.43 13.49 -15.91
CA LEU A 50 -15.03 14.44 -16.94
C LEU A 50 -14.68 13.73 -18.24
N GLY A 51 -13.92 12.64 -18.17
CA GLY A 51 -13.58 11.82 -19.33
C GLY A 51 -14.83 11.31 -20.04
N GLY A 52 -15.80 10.76 -19.31
CA GLY A 52 -17.07 10.26 -19.86
C GLY A 52 -17.98 11.32 -20.46
N LYS A 53 -17.82 12.58 -20.04
CA LYS A 53 -18.60 13.72 -20.52
C LYS A 53 -17.92 14.52 -21.63
N LEU A 54 -16.59 14.48 -21.74
CA LEU A 54 -15.84 15.34 -22.65
C LEU A 54 -15.19 14.56 -23.81
N LEU A 55 -14.66 13.36 -23.58
CA LEU A 55 -13.93 12.62 -24.61
C LEU A 55 -14.87 12.08 -25.69
N PHE A 56 -14.37 12.01 -26.93
CA PHE A 56 -15.10 11.54 -28.13
C PHE A 56 -16.35 12.35 -28.49
N ARG A 57 -16.45 13.59 -28.00
CA ARG A 57 -17.54 14.52 -28.32
C ARG A 57 -16.99 15.77 -28.99
N ASN A 58 -17.82 16.41 -29.81
CA ASN A 58 -17.52 17.74 -30.33
C ASN A 58 -17.80 18.79 -29.26
N LEU A 59 -16.76 19.50 -28.80
CA LEU A 59 -16.85 20.44 -27.69
C LEU A 59 -17.22 21.84 -28.19
N SER A 60 -18.52 22.12 -28.32
CA SER A 60 -19.02 23.48 -28.55
C SER A 60 -19.33 24.20 -27.23
N LEU A 61 -19.39 25.53 -27.27
CA LEU A 61 -19.80 26.34 -26.11
C LEU A 61 -21.21 25.97 -25.63
N ASP A 62 -22.13 25.66 -26.56
CA ASP A 62 -23.48 25.21 -26.24
C ASP A 62 -23.49 23.85 -25.54
N TYR A 63 -22.59 22.95 -25.94
CA TYR A 63 -22.43 21.65 -25.26
C TYR A 63 -22.02 21.83 -23.81
N LEU A 64 -20.99 22.65 -23.55
CA LEU A 64 -20.51 22.91 -22.19
C LEU A 64 -21.57 23.58 -21.32
N LYS A 65 -22.38 24.47 -21.89
CA LYS A 65 -23.37 25.25 -21.14
C LYS A 65 -24.67 24.48 -20.84
N TYR A 66 -25.16 23.69 -21.79
CA TYR A 66 -26.50 23.10 -21.69
C TYR A 66 -26.52 21.57 -21.68
N GLN A 67 -25.51 20.92 -22.29
CA GLN A 67 -25.54 19.48 -22.54
C GLN A 67 -24.56 18.69 -21.67
N LEU A 68 -23.64 19.37 -20.97
CA LEU A 68 -22.60 18.70 -20.19
C LEU A 68 -23.18 17.77 -19.11
N LEU A 69 -24.20 18.20 -18.37
CA LEU A 69 -24.82 17.39 -17.32
C LEU A 69 -25.89 16.44 -17.86
N THR A 70 -26.61 16.83 -18.92
CA THR A 70 -27.74 16.07 -19.47
C THR A 70 -27.34 14.99 -20.47
N SER A 71 -26.16 15.08 -21.09
CA SER A 71 -25.69 14.10 -22.06
C SER A 71 -25.41 12.73 -21.43
N PRO A 72 -25.55 11.61 -22.16
CA PRO A 72 -25.20 10.30 -21.62
C PRO A 72 -23.69 10.17 -21.41
N LEU A 73 -23.28 9.37 -20.43
CA LEU A 73 -21.86 9.06 -20.23
C LEU A 73 -21.34 8.13 -21.34
N ILE A 74 -20.14 8.42 -21.85
CA ILE A 74 -19.40 7.57 -22.79
C ILE A 74 -18.43 6.69 -21.99
N LEU A 75 -18.53 5.37 -22.15
CA LEU A 75 -17.78 4.40 -21.34
C LEU A 75 -16.27 4.52 -21.57
N GLU A 76 -15.86 4.66 -22.82
CA GLU A 76 -14.47 4.79 -23.24
C GLU A 76 -13.84 6.05 -22.64
N GLY A 77 -14.63 7.13 -22.60
CA GLY A 77 -14.23 8.37 -21.93
C GLY A 77 -14.02 8.18 -20.43
N ILE A 78 -14.92 7.44 -19.75
CA ILE A 78 -14.79 7.12 -18.32
C ILE A 78 -13.49 6.38 -18.03
N LEU A 79 -13.16 5.38 -18.85
CA LEU A 79 -11.97 4.55 -18.68
C LEU A 79 -10.69 5.37 -18.89
N ILE A 80 -10.62 6.15 -19.97
CA ILE A 80 -9.45 6.98 -20.28
C ILE A 80 -9.27 8.07 -19.22
N GLY A 81 -10.34 8.77 -18.86
CA GLY A 81 -10.31 9.81 -17.82
C GLY A 81 -9.89 9.27 -16.46
N GLY A 82 -10.41 8.09 -16.08
CA GLY A 82 -10.00 7.39 -14.87
C GLY A 82 -8.52 6.99 -14.89
N ALA A 83 -8.04 6.42 -16.00
CA ALA A 83 -6.63 6.02 -16.15
C ALA A 83 -5.67 7.22 -16.07
N ILE A 84 -6.02 8.35 -16.69
CA ILE A 84 -5.25 9.60 -16.60
C ILE A 84 -5.21 10.10 -15.14
N ALA A 85 -6.34 10.07 -14.44
CA ALA A 85 -6.39 10.46 -13.03
C ALA A 85 -5.55 9.56 -12.12
N VAL A 86 -5.59 8.23 -12.34
CA VAL A 86 -4.71 7.28 -11.65
C VAL A 86 -3.23 7.63 -11.90
N TYR A 87 -2.86 7.90 -13.15
CA TYR A 87 -1.49 8.27 -13.50
C TYR A 87 -1.03 9.55 -12.80
N ILE A 88 -1.89 10.59 -12.78
CA ILE A 88 -1.62 11.85 -12.08
C ILE A 88 -1.46 11.61 -10.58
N ALA A 89 -2.32 10.80 -9.96
CA ALA A 89 -2.26 10.46 -8.53
C ALA A 89 -0.95 9.76 -8.18
N ILE A 90 -0.54 8.76 -8.98
CA ILE A 90 0.73 8.05 -8.82
C ILE A 90 1.91 9.03 -8.88
N LYS A 91 1.93 9.91 -9.88
CA LYS A 91 3.01 10.89 -10.06
C LYS A 91 3.06 11.92 -8.93
N LYS A 92 1.90 12.45 -8.52
CA LYS A 92 1.76 13.42 -7.42
C LYS A 92 2.28 12.85 -6.11
N ASN A 93 1.93 11.59 -5.82
CA ASN A 93 2.26 10.93 -4.55
C ASN A 93 3.58 10.13 -4.59
N ARG A 94 4.28 10.09 -5.73
CA ARG A 94 5.51 9.32 -5.96
C ARG A 94 5.36 7.83 -5.62
N TRP A 95 4.20 7.26 -5.94
CA TRP A 95 3.91 5.85 -5.75
C TRP A 95 4.52 4.99 -6.85
N ASP A 96 4.74 3.71 -6.57
CA ASP A 96 5.02 2.73 -7.63
C ASP A 96 3.69 2.31 -8.29
N GLY A 97 3.60 2.49 -9.60
CA GLY A 97 2.35 2.21 -10.33
C GLY A 97 1.94 0.74 -10.33
N TRP A 98 2.90 -0.19 -10.19
CA TRP A 98 2.61 -1.63 -10.15
C TRP A 98 2.02 -2.04 -8.81
N GLU A 99 2.51 -1.47 -7.72
CA GLU A 99 1.95 -1.67 -6.37
C GLU A 99 0.50 -1.18 -6.33
N ILE A 100 0.24 0.03 -6.84
CA ILE A 100 -1.12 0.57 -6.93
C ILE A 100 -2.02 -0.32 -7.80
N GLY A 101 -1.50 -0.82 -8.94
CA GLY A 101 -2.22 -1.75 -9.80
C GLY A 101 -2.60 -3.05 -9.09
N ASP A 102 -1.70 -3.63 -8.29
CA ASP A 102 -1.95 -4.86 -7.53
C ASP A 102 -3.00 -4.67 -6.44
N MET A 103 -3.07 -3.48 -5.83
CA MET A 103 -4.13 -3.13 -4.89
C MET A 103 -5.48 -2.90 -5.57
N LEU A 104 -5.47 -2.33 -6.79
CA LEU A 104 -6.68 -2.05 -7.56
C LEU A 104 -7.30 -3.30 -8.16
N ALA A 105 -6.50 -4.28 -8.59
CA ALA A 105 -6.99 -5.47 -9.31
C ALA A 105 -8.07 -6.29 -8.55
N PRO A 106 -7.89 -6.65 -7.27
CA PRO A 106 -8.94 -7.29 -6.49
C PRO A 106 -10.20 -6.44 -6.37
N ALA A 107 -10.05 -5.12 -6.15
CA ALA A 107 -11.18 -4.21 -6.03
C ALA A 107 -11.96 -4.08 -7.36
N LEU A 108 -11.26 -3.97 -8.49
CA LEU A 108 -11.86 -3.86 -9.83
C LEU A 108 -12.59 -5.14 -10.26
N SER A 109 -12.04 -6.32 -9.94
CA SER A 109 -12.71 -7.60 -10.24
C SER A 109 -14.01 -7.77 -9.46
N ILE A 110 -14.02 -7.42 -8.16
CA ILE A 110 -15.22 -7.42 -7.33
C ILE A 110 -16.26 -6.43 -7.87
N TYR A 111 -15.81 -5.22 -8.21
CA TYR A 111 -16.66 -4.18 -8.79
C TYR A 111 -17.38 -4.69 -10.05
N GLN A 112 -16.64 -5.27 -11.00
CA GLN A 112 -17.21 -5.80 -12.24
C GLN A 112 -18.17 -6.97 -11.98
N ALA A 113 -17.85 -7.88 -11.06
CA ALA A 113 -18.74 -8.97 -10.69
C ALA A 113 -20.08 -8.43 -10.15
N ILE A 114 -20.06 -7.47 -9.23
CA ILE A 114 -21.28 -6.87 -8.66
C ILE A 114 -22.09 -6.13 -9.73
N LEU A 115 -21.41 -5.39 -10.61
CA LEU A 115 -22.07 -4.70 -11.72
C LEU A 115 -22.84 -5.66 -12.63
N PHE A 116 -22.17 -6.72 -13.12
CA PHE A 116 -22.81 -7.67 -14.03
C PHE A 116 -23.88 -8.50 -13.33
N PHE A 117 -23.73 -8.79 -12.04
CA PHE A 117 -24.79 -9.39 -11.24
C PHE A 117 -26.04 -8.51 -11.21
N GLY A 118 -25.88 -7.21 -10.96
CA GLY A 118 -27.01 -6.28 -10.96
C GLY A 118 -27.64 -6.09 -12.33
N PHE A 119 -26.86 -6.07 -13.41
CA PHE A 119 -27.40 -6.06 -14.77
C PHE A 119 -28.16 -7.34 -15.12
N TRP A 120 -27.68 -8.49 -14.63
CA TRP A 120 -28.38 -9.76 -14.79
C TRP A 120 -29.71 -9.78 -14.05
N ILE A 121 -29.77 -9.32 -12.79
CA ILE A 121 -31.03 -9.22 -12.03
C ILE A 121 -32.07 -8.38 -12.78
N ARG A 122 -31.64 -7.35 -13.52
CA ARG A 122 -32.56 -6.49 -14.26
C ARG A 122 -33.00 -7.09 -15.59
N LYS A 123 -32.08 -7.67 -16.36
CA LYS A 123 -32.34 -8.12 -17.74
C LYS A 123 -32.73 -9.59 -17.84
N PHE A 124 -32.39 -10.40 -16.83
CA PHE A 124 -32.50 -11.86 -16.81
C PHE A 124 -31.93 -12.53 -18.08
N ASP A 125 -30.85 -11.96 -18.62
CA ASP A 125 -30.24 -12.40 -19.89
C ASP A 125 -29.01 -13.29 -19.64
N LEU A 126 -28.91 -14.39 -20.39
CA LEU A 126 -27.81 -15.35 -20.32
C LEU A 126 -26.45 -14.66 -20.55
N SER A 127 -26.40 -13.69 -21.46
CA SER A 127 -25.15 -12.97 -21.78
C SER A 127 -24.58 -12.25 -20.55
N THR A 128 -25.44 -11.59 -19.78
CA THR A 128 -25.07 -10.90 -18.54
C THR A 128 -24.75 -11.85 -17.39
N LEU A 129 -25.40 -13.02 -17.35
CA LEU A 129 -25.08 -14.07 -16.39
C LEU A 129 -23.67 -14.63 -16.63
N LEU A 130 -23.30 -14.88 -17.90
CA LEU A 130 -21.97 -15.37 -18.26
C LEU A 130 -20.87 -14.37 -17.89
N LEU A 131 -21.11 -13.06 -18.09
CA LEU A 131 -20.18 -12.02 -17.65
C LEU A 131 -20.04 -12.00 -16.13
N PHE A 132 -21.15 -12.07 -15.38
CA PHE A 132 -21.12 -12.18 -13.93
C PHE A 132 -20.28 -13.38 -13.47
N VAL A 133 -20.57 -14.57 -13.99
CA VAL A 133 -19.84 -15.81 -13.63
C VAL A 133 -18.35 -15.67 -13.97
N GLY A 134 -18.02 -15.13 -15.15
CA GLY A 134 -16.63 -14.88 -15.55
C GLY A 134 -15.88 -13.97 -14.59
N PHE A 135 -16.45 -12.81 -14.23
CA PHE A 135 -15.82 -11.88 -13.29
C PHE A 135 -15.84 -12.38 -11.84
N ALA A 136 -16.84 -13.17 -11.44
CA ALA A 136 -16.87 -13.83 -10.13
C ALA A 136 -15.75 -14.87 -10.01
N LEU A 137 -15.56 -15.73 -11.02
CA LEU A 137 -14.44 -16.68 -11.08
C LEU A 137 -13.09 -15.96 -11.09
N LEU A 138 -12.96 -14.88 -11.86
CA LEU A 138 -11.75 -14.05 -11.88
C LEU A 138 -11.46 -13.46 -10.49
N THR A 139 -12.50 -12.97 -9.79
CA THR A 139 -12.38 -12.44 -8.43
C THR A 139 -11.89 -13.51 -7.45
N VAL A 140 -12.47 -14.71 -7.50
CA VAL A 140 -12.05 -15.85 -6.66
C VAL A 140 -10.62 -16.23 -6.98
N PHE A 141 -10.24 -16.28 -8.26
CA PHE A 141 -8.89 -16.59 -8.69
C PHE A 141 -7.85 -15.56 -8.22
N ILE A 142 -8.12 -14.26 -8.39
CA ILE A 142 -7.26 -13.18 -7.91
C ILE A 142 -7.12 -13.22 -6.38
N ARG A 143 -8.23 -13.42 -5.66
CA ARG A 143 -8.19 -13.58 -4.19
C ARG A 143 -7.40 -14.82 -3.78
N TYR A 144 -7.57 -15.94 -4.47
CA TYR A 144 -6.81 -17.16 -4.25
C TYR A 144 -5.30 -16.92 -4.45
N LEU A 145 -4.91 -16.19 -5.51
CA LEU A 145 -3.50 -15.84 -5.76
C LEU A 145 -2.94 -14.90 -4.67
N LYS A 146 -3.75 -13.94 -4.21
CA LYS A 146 -3.41 -13.01 -3.13
C LYS A 146 -3.25 -13.72 -1.78
N VAL A 147 -4.19 -14.59 -1.40
CA VAL A 147 -4.18 -15.33 -0.13
C VAL A 147 -3.06 -16.37 -0.10
N ASN A 148 -2.83 -17.09 -1.21
CA ASN A 148 -1.74 -18.07 -1.28
C ASN A 148 -0.39 -17.45 -1.59
N HIS A 149 -0.28 -16.13 -1.53
CA HIS A 149 0.95 -15.36 -1.73
C HIS A 149 1.70 -15.69 -3.03
N LYS A 150 1.00 -16.16 -4.08
CA LYS A 150 1.60 -16.47 -5.38
C LYS A 150 1.86 -15.19 -6.18
N PHE A 151 1.03 -14.18 -5.99
CA PHE A 151 1.16 -12.84 -6.59
C PHE A 151 0.58 -11.83 -5.59
N GLY A 152 1.37 -10.85 -5.15
CA GLY A 152 0.91 -9.67 -4.39
C GLY A 152 0.36 -9.92 -2.97
N SER A 153 1.15 -9.64 -1.94
CA SER A 153 0.68 -9.11 -0.64
C SER A 153 1.88 -8.63 0.20
N SER A 154 1.90 -7.37 0.63
CA SER A 154 3.07 -6.78 1.31
C SER A 154 3.25 -7.16 2.80
N LEU A 155 2.21 -7.63 3.50
CA LEU A 155 2.35 -7.99 4.93
C LEU A 155 3.21 -9.23 5.18
N ARG A 156 3.15 -10.21 4.27
CA ARG A 156 4.08 -11.37 4.24
C ARG A 156 5.16 -11.25 3.17
N TYR A 157 5.15 -10.20 2.36
CA TYR A 157 6.29 -9.83 1.52
C TYR A 157 7.55 -9.71 2.37
N PHE A 158 7.45 -9.20 3.60
CA PHE A 158 8.60 -9.17 4.51
C PHE A 158 9.09 -10.55 4.94
N GLU A 159 8.20 -11.48 5.29
CA GLU A 159 8.58 -12.86 5.64
C GLU A 159 9.08 -13.66 4.42
N LEU A 160 8.46 -13.48 3.25
CA LEU A 160 8.82 -14.19 2.01
C LEU A 160 10.08 -13.61 1.36
N LYS A 161 10.32 -12.30 1.48
CA LYS A 161 11.58 -11.65 1.11
C LYS A 161 12.70 -11.96 2.11
N ARG A 162 12.37 -12.14 3.40
CA ARG A 162 13.27 -12.73 4.42
C ARG A 162 13.66 -14.17 4.08
N LEU A 163 12.77 -14.93 3.44
CA LEU A 163 13.03 -16.27 2.87
C LEU A 163 13.51 -16.22 1.40
N ASN A 164 13.77 -15.03 0.85
CA ASN A 164 14.25 -14.80 -0.51
C ASN A 164 13.40 -15.43 -1.63
N ARG A 165 12.08 -15.50 -1.46
CA ARG A 165 11.12 -15.88 -2.50
C ARG A 165 10.62 -14.63 -3.23
N LEU A 166 10.71 -14.66 -4.57
CA LEU A 166 10.24 -13.59 -5.45
C LEU A 166 8.75 -13.32 -5.22
N THR A 167 8.42 -12.07 -4.90
CA THR A 167 7.05 -11.58 -4.93
C THR A 167 6.92 -10.69 -6.17
N PHE A 168 6.12 -11.16 -7.12
CA PHE A 168 5.91 -10.50 -8.39
C PHE A 168 5.02 -9.26 -8.16
N THR A 169 5.60 -8.06 -8.14
CA THR A 169 4.87 -6.77 -8.14
C THR A 169 4.29 -6.50 -9.52
N GLY A 170 3.01 -6.15 -9.59
CA GLY A 170 2.22 -6.00 -10.82
C GLY A 170 1.58 -7.29 -11.32
N GLY A 171 1.63 -8.36 -10.54
CA GLY A 171 1.16 -9.71 -10.94
C GLY A 171 -0.32 -9.89 -10.82
N LEU A 172 -0.91 -9.37 -9.75
CA LEU A 172 -2.36 -9.32 -9.59
C LEU A 172 -2.96 -8.38 -10.63
N PHE A 173 -2.28 -7.25 -10.91
CA PHE A 173 -2.70 -6.34 -11.97
C PHE A 173 -2.65 -6.97 -13.35
N ALA A 174 -1.55 -7.63 -13.70
CA ALA A 174 -1.42 -8.28 -14.99
C ALA A 174 -2.38 -9.48 -15.15
N THR A 175 -2.62 -10.27 -14.10
CA THR A 175 -3.62 -11.36 -14.14
C THR A 175 -5.03 -10.81 -14.26
N TYR A 176 -5.37 -9.73 -13.57
CA TYR A 176 -6.64 -9.03 -13.77
C TYR A 176 -6.81 -8.56 -15.21
N LEU A 177 -5.85 -7.82 -15.77
CA LEU A 177 -5.91 -7.32 -17.15
C LEU A 177 -6.04 -8.46 -18.17
N THR A 178 -5.31 -9.56 -17.97
CA THR A 178 -5.36 -10.74 -18.83
C THR A 178 -6.74 -11.40 -18.75
N GLY A 179 -7.23 -11.65 -17.54
CA GLY A 179 -8.54 -12.28 -17.32
C GLY A 179 -9.70 -11.43 -17.82
N SER A 180 -9.71 -10.13 -17.52
CA SER A 180 -10.76 -9.21 -17.97
C SER A 180 -10.78 -9.08 -19.50
N SER A 181 -9.60 -9.05 -20.14
CA SER A 181 -9.49 -8.97 -21.60
C SER A 181 -9.97 -10.27 -22.25
N LEU A 182 -9.64 -11.43 -21.69
CA LEU A 182 -10.12 -12.72 -22.18
C LEU A 182 -11.65 -12.81 -22.10
N ILE A 183 -12.24 -12.44 -20.96
CA ILE A 183 -13.70 -12.41 -20.76
C ILE A 183 -14.35 -11.46 -21.79
N ALA A 184 -13.80 -10.26 -21.96
CA ALA A 184 -14.33 -9.28 -22.91
C ALA A 184 -14.23 -9.74 -24.37
N ILE A 185 -13.10 -10.33 -24.78
CA ILE A 185 -12.89 -10.86 -26.14
C ILE A 185 -13.87 -12.00 -26.41
N LEU A 186 -14.01 -12.96 -25.49
CA LEU A 186 -14.95 -14.07 -25.63
C LEU A 186 -16.38 -13.57 -25.76
N PHE A 187 -16.77 -12.57 -24.97
CA PHE A 187 -18.09 -11.94 -25.05
C PHE A 187 -18.32 -11.27 -26.42
N LEU A 188 -17.35 -10.50 -26.92
CA LEU A 188 -17.43 -9.84 -28.22
C LEU A 188 -17.57 -10.85 -29.37
N LEU A 189 -16.78 -11.93 -29.36
CA LEU A 189 -16.81 -12.96 -30.39
C LEU A 189 -18.13 -13.75 -30.43
N THR A 190 -18.80 -13.90 -29.29
CA THR A 190 -20.00 -14.73 -29.16
C THR A 190 -21.30 -13.95 -29.33
N HIS A 191 -21.34 -12.69 -28.89
CA HIS A 191 -22.59 -11.93 -28.78
C HIS A 191 -22.65 -10.68 -29.66
N GLN A 192 -21.56 -10.28 -30.33
CA GLN A 192 -21.53 -9.09 -31.18
C GLN A 192 -21.25 -9.43 -32.63
N ASN A 193 -21.96 -8.74 -33.53
CA ASN A 193 -21.72 -8.85 -34.96
C ASN A 193 -20.68 -7.82 -35.40
N PHE A 194 -19.61 -8.27 -36.05
CA PHE A 194 -18.47 -7.46 -36.48
C PHE A 194 -18.74 -6.60 -37.74
N SER A 195 -20.01 -6.30 -38.02
CA SER A 195 -20.39 -5.40 -39.11
C SER A 195 -20.06 -3.94 -38.81
N ASN A 196 -20.11 -3.53 -37.55
CA ASN A 196 -19.80 -2.16 -37.12
C ASN A 196 -18.31 -2.01 -36.78
N TRP A 197 -17.68 -0.96 -37.29
CA TRP A 197 -16.30 -0.58 -36.96
C TRP A 197 -16.04 -0.47 -35.44
N PHE A 198 -17.05 -0.02 -34.69
CA PHE A 198 -16.98 0.10 -33.23
C PHE A 198 -16.61 -1.22 -32.53
N TRP A 199 -17.19 -2.36 -32.94
CA TRP A 199 -16.90 -3.64 -32.32
C TRP A 199 -15.51 -4.17 -32.69
N TRP A 200 -15.05 -3.88 -33.92
CA TRP A 200 -13.66 -4.13 -34.32
C TRP A 200 -12.66 -3.33 -33.50
N PHE A 201 -12.96 -2.06 -33.24
CA PHE A 201 -12.15 -1.22 -32.37
C PHE A 201 -12.09 -1.81 -30.94
N GLN A 202 -13.23 -2.21 -30.37
CA GLN A 202 -13.28 -2.77 -29.02
C GLN A 202 -12.52 -4.10 -28.91
N PHE A 203 -12.66 -4.98 -29.91
CA PHE A 203 -11.90 -6.23 -29.96
C PHE A 203 -10.40 -5.95 -30.03
N SER A 204 -9.98 -5.05 -30.92
CA SER A 204 -8.57 -4.68 -31.08
C SER A 204 -7.99 -4.09 -29.80
N PHE A 205 -8.76 -3.25 -29.10
CA PHE A 205 -8.38 -2.67 -27.82
C PHE A 205 -8.10 -3.73 -26.76
N TYR A 206 -9.04 -4.67 -26.52
CA TYR A 206 -8.82 -5.74 -25.54
C TYR A 206 -7.74 -6.73 -25.97
N PHE A 207 -7.60 -6.98 -27.26
CA PHE A 207 -6.53 -7.83 -27.79
C PHE A 207 -5.14 -7.21 -27.54
N LEU A 208 -4.99 -5.89 -27.74
CA LEU A 208 -3.77 -5.17 -27.40
C LEU A 208 -3.47 -5.21 -25.90
N ILE A 209 -4.49 -5.06 -25.04
CA ILE A 209 -4.31 -5.20 -23.58
C ILE A 209 -3.85 -6.61 -23.24
N LEU A 210 -4.45 -7.64 -23.83
CA LEU A 210 -4.10 -9.04 -23.61
C LEU A 210 -2.65 -9.33 -24.01
N ILE A 211 -2.22 -8.91 -25.20
CA ILE A 211 -0.83 -9.08 -25.64
C ILE A 211 0.11 -8.31 -24.71
N SER A 212 -0.23 -7.08 -24.37
CA SER A 212 0.61 -6.24 -23.50
C SER A 212 0.74 -6.85 -22.09
N SER A 213 -0.36 -7.37 -21.52
CA SER A 213 -0.35 -8.00 -20.20
C SER A 213 0.46 -9.30 -20.21
N LEU A 214 0.33 -10.12 -21.25
CA LEU A 214 1.12 -11.34 -21.43
C LEU A 214 2.61 -11.03 -21.62
N PHE A 215 2.94 -9.98 -22.38
CA PHE A 215 4.31 -9.52 -22.55
C PHE A 215 4.89 -9.01 -21.22
N LEU A 216 4.12 -8.27 -20.42
CA LEU A 216 4.53 -7.84 -19.09
C LEU A 216 4.80 -9.03 -18.18
N ILE A 217 3.90 -10.02 -18.17
CA ILE A 217 4.09 -11.28 -17.41
C ILE A 217 5.37 -11.97 -17.86
N LYS A 218 5.55 -12.20 -19.17
CA LYS A 218 6.73 -12.87 -19.73
C LYS A 218 8.02 -12.11 -19.44
N ARG A 219 8.05 -10.79 -19.66
CA ARG A 219 9.23 -9.95 -19.41
C ARG A 219 9.62 -9.99 -17.94
N ARG A 220 8.64 -9.96 -17.03
CA ARG A 220 8.89 -10.02 -15.59
C ARG A 220 9.32 -11.41 -15.12
N LEU A 221 8.71 -12.48 -15.64
CA LEU A 221 9.19 -13.85 -15.43
C LEU A 221 10.62 -14.04 -15.96
N ASN A 222 10.97 -13.40 -17.08
CA ASN A 222 12.32 -13.48 -17.65
C ASN A 222 13.37 -12.64 -16.88
N ILE A 223 12.94 -11.67 -16.06
CA ILE A 223 13.82 -10.95 -15.12
C ILE A 223 14.24 -11.86 -13.94
N GLU A 224 13.62 -13.03 -13.76
CA GLU A 224 14.08 -14.06 -12.79
C GLU A 224 15.46 -14.67 -13.13
N GLY A 225 16.08 -14.29 -14.26
CA GLY A 225 17.51 -14.51 -14.49
C GLY A 225 18.43 -13.58 -13.68
N VAL A 226 17.89 -12.64 -12.90
CA VAL A 226 18.68 -11.80 -11.99
C VAL A 226 19.14 -12.65 -10.81
N LYS A 227 20.44 -12.93 -10.78
CA LYS A 227 21.15 -13.57 -9.67
C LYS A 227 20.65 -12.96 -8.35
N VAL A 228 19.96 -13.79 -7.58
CA VAL A 228 19.66 -13.52 -6.18
C VAL A 228 21.00 -13.23 -5.53
N ASN A 229 21.24 -11.97 -5.13
CA ASN A 229 22.34 -11.71 -4.20
C ASN A 229 22.05 -12.59 -2.99
N PRO A 230 22.93 -13.54 -2.65
CA PRO A 230 22.70 -14.41 -1.51
C PRO A 230 22.42 -13.49 -0.31
N VAL A 231 21.39 -13.83 0.47
CA VAL A 231 21.07 -13.16 1.73
C VAL A 231 22.39 -12.82 2.39
N LYS A 232 22.70 -11.53 2.55
CA LYS A 232 23.93 -11.12 3.21
C LYS A 232 23.81 -11.58 4.66
N GLN A 233 24.25 -12.80 4.90
CA GLN A 233 24.22 -13.42 6.22
C GLN A 233 25.35 -12.77 6.99
N PHE A 234 24.99 -11.93 7.96
CA PHE A 234 25.98 -11.35 8.85
C PHE A 234 26.74 -12.48 9.53
N SER A 235 28.05 -12.35 9.62
CA SER A 235 28.87 -13.35 10.29
C SER A 235 28.44 -13.50 11.76
N ASN A 236 28.48 -14.72 12.29
CA ASN A 236 28.16 -14.96 13.70
C ASN A 236 29.02 -14.09 14.63
N LEU A 237 30.28 -13.83 14.26
CA LEU A 237 31.19 -12.93 14.96
C LEU A 237 30.66 -11.49 15.00
N PHE A 238 30.11 -10.99 13.89
CA PHE A 238 29.51 -9.64 13.84
C PHE A 238 28.30 -9.54 14.77
N ILE A 239 27.38 -10.50 14.70
CA ILE A 239 26.17 -10.52 15.54
C ILE A 239 26.54 -10.63 17.02
N GLN A 240 27.53 -11.45 17.38
CA GLN A 240 28.02 -11.55 18.75
C GLN A 240 28.62 -10.24 19.25
N LYS A 241 29.40 -9.55 18.42
CA LYS A 241 29.99 -8.24 18.76
C LYS A 241 28.91 -7.18 19.00
N ILE A 242 27.90 -7.13 18.14
CA ILE A 242 26.77 -6.21 18.33
C ILE A 242 25.98 -6.56 19.60
N LYS A 243 25.73 -7.84 19.85
CA LYS A 243 25.03 -8.31 21.05
C LYS A 243 25.75 -7.88 22.32
N SER A 244 27.08 -7.99 22.37
CA SER A 244 27.85 -7.55 23.52
C SER A 244 27.82 -6.03 23.69
N THR A 245 27.89 -5.25 22.60
CA THR A 245 27.72 -3.79 22.64
C THR A 245 26.35 -3.38 23.20
N LEU A 246 25.26 -3.97 22.69
CA LEU A 246 23.90 -3.71 23.15
C LEU A 246 23.69 -4.09 24.63
N MET A 247 24.23 -5.24 25.06
CA MET A 247 24.17 -5.66 26.47
C MET A 247 24.98 -4.76 27.39
N GLY A 248 26.14 -4.27 26.93
CA GLY A 248 26.94 -3.30 27.66
C GLY A 248 26.18 -1.99 27.87
N ARG A 249 25.63 -1.42 26.78
CA ARG A 249 24.86 -0.18 26.84
C ARG A 249 23.60 -0.32 27.69
N SER A 250 22.88 -1.46 27.61
CA SER A 250 21.72 -1.71 28.47
C SER A 250 22.08 -1.67 29.96
N LYS A 251 23.26 -2.18 30.36
CA LYS A 251 23.70 -2.16 31.76
C LYS A 251 24.14 -0.78 32.21
N GLU A 252 24.74 -0.01 31.30
CA GLU A 252 25.11 1.39 31.55
C GLU A 252 23.85 2.24 31.79
N ILE A 253 22.83 2.12 30.93
CA ILE A 253 21.54 2.78 31.14
C ILE A 253 20.91 2.39 32.48
N ASP A 254 20.99 1.12 32.88
CA ASP A 254 20.48 0.67 34.19
C ASP A 254 21.20 1.33 35.37
N LYS A 255 22.48 1.68 35.20
CA LYS A 255 23.24 2.40 36.19
C LYS A 255 22.89 3.89 36.16
N ASP A 256 22.85 4.50 34.99
CA ASP A 256 22.54 5.92 34.81
C ASP A 256 21.15 6.25 35.40
N VAL A 257 20.14 5.42 35.13
CA VAL A 257 18.79 5.61 35.70
C VAL A 257 18.81 5.54 37.22
N LYS A 258 19.57 4.60 37.82
CA LYS A 258 19.69 4.50 39.28
C LYS A 258 20.42 5.70 39.87
N ASP A 259 21.50 6.14 39.23
CA ASP A 259 22.27 7.29 39.68
C ASP A 259 21.41 8.56 39.64
N ILE A 260 20.55 8.74 38.62
CA ILE A 260 19.58 9.85 38.57
C ILE A 260 18.45 9.68 39.61
N GLU A 261 17.97 8.47 39.89
CA GLU A 261 16.98 8.24 40.96
C GLU A 261 17.52 8.56 42.36
N VAL A 262 18.78 8.21 42.64
CA VAL A 262 19.42 8.51 43.92
C VAL A 262 19.65 10.00 44.12
N ASN A 263 20.09 10.71 43.07
CA ASN A 263 20.43 12.13 43.13
C ASN A 263 19.23 13.07 42.86
N ASP A 264 18.03 12.53 42.68
CA ASP A 264 16.83 13.32 42.42
C ASP A 264 16.49 14.19 43.65
N PRO A 265 16.41 15.53 43.53
CA PRO A 265 16.08 16.42 44.65
C PRO A 265 14.73 16.12 45.31
N PHE A 266 13.84 15.40 44.63
CA PHE A 266 12.53 14.99 45.14
C PHE A 266 12.51 13.55 45.67
N ASN A 267 13.66 12.87 45.75
CA ASN A 267 13.75 11.55 46.35
C ASN A 267 13.64 11.65 47.89
N ILE A 268 12.51 11.17 48.42
CA ILE A 268 12.13 11.24 49.83
C ILE A 268 13.11 10.43 50.72
N GLU A 269 13.78 9.41 50.18
CA GLU A 269 14.74 8.58 50.93
C GLU A 269 16.14 9.22 51.03
N ALA A 270 16.47 10.16 50.13
CA ALA A 270 17.75 10.88 50.12
C ALA A 270 17.68 12.23 50.85
N SER A 271 16.47 12.70 51.15
CA SER A 271 16.22 13.95 51.87
C SER A 271 16.23 13.71 53.37
N ASP A 272 17.17 14.34 54.09
CA ASP A 272 17.29 14.28 55.54
C ASP A 272 16.19 15.13 56.23
N GLY A 273 14.91 14.87 55.94
CA GLY A 273 13.72 15.36 56.65
C GLY A 273 13.49 16.88 56.80
N PHE A 274 14.44 17.73 56.43
CA PHE A 274 14.45 19.17 56.62
C PHE A 274 14.65 19.85 55.26
N ARG A 275 13.56 20.02 54.49
CA ARG A 275 13.54 21.08 53.47
C ARG A 275 13.22 22.38 54.19
N ASN A 276 14.18 23.30 54.23
CA ASN A 276 13.94 24.64 54.76
C ASN A 276 13.01 25.37 53.77
N GLU A 277 11.80 25.74 54.20
CA GLU A 277 10.76 26.41 53.40
C GLU A 277 11.13 27.87 53.02
N ASP A 278 12.32 28.37 53.39
CA ASP A 278 12.62 29.80 53.44
C ASP A 278 13.46 30.35 52.26
N GLU A 279 13.90 29.53 51.29
CA GLU A 279 14.68 30.00 50.13
C GLU A 279 13.97 29.72 48.80
N LEU A 280 13.13 30.67 48.37
CA LEU A 280 12.41 30.66 47.09
C LEU A 280 13.30 30.43 45.85
N GLY A 281 14.62 30.68 45.96
CA GLY A 281 15.60 30.44 44.89
C GLY A 281 15.96 28.96 44.73
N ASP A 282 16.00 28.21 45.81
CA ASP A 282 16.40 26.80 45.84
C ASP A 282 15.27 25.91 45.31
N GLU A 283 14.01 26.23 45.59
CA GLU A 283 12.85 25.52 45.02
C GLU A 283 12.78 25.63 43.49
N VAL A 284 13.16 26.78 42.93
CA VAL A 284 13.19 26.98 41.47
C VAL A 284 14.30 26.12 40.85
N GLN A 285 15.46 26.06 41.49
CA GLN A 285 16.60 25.26 41.03
C GLN A 285 16.31 23.76 41.14
N ASP A 286 15.73 23.29 42.24
CA ASP A 286 15.33 21.90 42.45
C ASP A 286 14.29 21.45 41.41
N ASN A 287 13.26 22.26 41.16
CA ASN A 287 12.25 21.95 40.14
C ASN A 287 12.84 21.90 38.72
N GLN A 288 13.78 22.79 38.41
CA GLN A 288 14.49 22.76 37.12
C GLN A 288 15.32 21.48 36.99
N GLN A 289 16.09 21.13 38.02
CA GLN A 289 16.93 19.93 38.03
C GLN A 289 16.08 18.66 37.89
N HIS A 290 14.98 18.55 38.64
CA HIS A 290 14.04 17.44 38.52
C HIS A 290 13.42 17.34 37.13
N GLY A 291 13.04 18.48 36.53
CA GLY A 291 12.53 18.51 35.16
C GLY A 291 13.53 17.97 34.14
N ILE A 292 14.81 18.30 34.28
CA ILE A 292 15.91 17.79 33.45
C ILE A 292 16.07 16.28 33.67
N ASP A 293 16.10 15.83 34.92
CA ASP A 293 16.28 14.42 35.29
C ASP A 293 15.14 13.53 34.75
N VAL A 294 13.90 14.02 34.81
CA VAL A 294 12.73 13.35 34.23
C VAL A 294 12.85 13.22 32.71
N ALA A 295 13.32 14.27 32.02
CA ALA A 295 13.52 14.24 30.57
C ALA A 295 14.61 13.23 30.17
N ILE A 296 15.74 13.22 30.87
CA ILE A 296 16.85 12.27 30.66
C ILE A 296 16.38 10.83 30.92
N LYS A 297 15.67 10.58 32.03
CA LYS A 297 15.06 9.27 32.32
C LYS A 297 14.14 8.80 31.19
N GLY A 298 13.37 9.73 30.59
CA GLY A 298 12.52 9.47 29.44
C GLY A 298 13.30 8.96 28.23
N GLU A 299 14.35 9.68 27.84
CA GLU A 299 15.22 9.33 26.70
C GLU A 299 15.93 7.98 26.92
N LEU A 300 16.50 7.77 28.11
CA LEU A 300 17.16 6.52 28.50
C LEU A 300 16.20 5.32 28.44
N LYS A 301 14.94 5.52 28.84
CA LYS A 301 13.90 4.48 28.77
C LYS A 301 13.54 4.12 27.33
N GLU A 302 13.48 5.11 26.45
CA GLU A 302 13.25 4.90 25.01
C GLU A 302 14.42 4.14 24.38
N GLU A 303 15.66 4.60 24.60
CA GLU A 303 16.87 3.92 24.12
C GLU A 303 16.90 2.45 24.60
N LYS A 304 16.60 2.20 25.88
CA LYS A 304 16.53 0.86 26.45
C LYS A 304 15.45 -0.01 25.80
N SER A 305 14.32 0.58 25.42
CA SER A 305 13.26 -0.11 24.69
C SER A 305 13.76 -0.55 23.31
N GLU A 306 14.47 0.33 22.60
CA GLU A 306 15.08 -0.01 21.31
C GLU A 306 16.11 -1.13 21.43
N ILE A 307 16.97 -1.07 22.44
CA ILE A 307 17.99 -2.10 22.71
C ILE A 307 17.32 -3.45 22.98
N LYS A 308 16.28 -3.49 23.82
CA LYS A 308 15.53 -4.72 24.10
C LYS A 308 14.93 -5.33 22.84
N ARG A 309 14.38 -4.50 21.95
CA ARG A 309 13.87 -4.94 20.65
C ARG A 309 14.98 -5.53 19.80
N SER A 310 16.11 -4.85 19.62
CA SER A 310 17.26 -5.34 18.85
C SER A 310 17.81 -6.66 19.41
N LEU A 311 17.88 -6.82 20.73
CA LEU A 311 18.27 -8.08 21.37
C LEU A 311 17.26 -9.21 21.09
N SER A 312 15.96 -8.92 21.11
CA SER A 312 14.92 -9.88 20.73
C SER A 312 15.04 -10.30 19.26
N GLU A 313 15.36 -9.35 18.37
CA GLU A 313 15.59 -9.63 16.95
C GLU A 313 16.82 -10.51 16.73
N ILE A 314 17.89 -10.33 17.51
CA ILE A 314 19.06 -11.19 17.48
C ILE A 314 18.68 -12.62 17.88
N GLN A 315 17.89 -12.80 18.94
CA GLN A 315 17.41 -14.11 19.38
C GLN A 315 16.53 -14.80 18.32
N LYS A 316 15.68 -14.03 17.61
CA LYS A 316 14.81 -14.52 16.55
C LYS A 316 15.51 -14.70 15.20
N GLY A 317 16.79 -14.34 15.09
CA GLY A 317 17.53 -14.33 13.83
C GLY A 317 16.95 -13.36 12.79
N THR A 318 16.32 -12.26 13.21
CA THR A 318 15.80 -11.19 12.35
C THR A 318 16.69 -9.94 12.32
N TYR A 319 17.73 -9.89 13.14
CA TYR A 319 18.53 -8.68 13.31
C TYR A 319 19.28 -8.27 12.04
N GLY A 320 19.35 -6.96 11.81
CA GLY A 320 20.11 -6.36 10.71
C GLY A 320 19.35 -6.27 9.39
N PHE A 321 18.03 -6.48 9.39
CA PHE A 321 17.17 -6.32 8.22
C PHE A 321 16.21 -5.14 8.39
N CYS A 322 16.02 -4.36 7.33
CA CYS A 322 15.15 -3.20 7.33
C CYS A 322 13.67 -3.61 7.50
N ILE A 323 12.97 -3.02 8.49
CA ILE A 323 11.54 -3.28 8.75
C ILE A 323 10.65 -2.88 7.54
N LYS A 324 11.06 -1.89 6.74
CA LYS A 324 10.28 -1.36 5.60
C LYS A 324 10.62 -1.94 4.23
N CYS A 325 11.80 -2.52 4.01
CA CYS A 325 12.08 -3.18 2.73
C CYS A 325 12.60 -4.61 2.82
N GLY A 326 12.90 -5.12 4.01
CA GLY A 326 13.45 -6.47 4.23
C GLY A 326 14.89 -6.65 3.74
N MET A 327 15.54 -5.61 3.19
CA MET A 327 16.93 -5.69 2.77
C MET A 327 17.87 -5.59 3.98
N ALA A 328 19.05 -6.22 3.88
CA ALA A 328 20.09 -6.09 4.88
C ALA A 328 20.48 -4.61 5.05
N ILE A 329 20.52 -4.16 6.29
CA ILE A 329 21.04 -2.84 6.66
C ILE A 329 22.56 -2.89 6.50
N ASP A 330 23.16 -1.82 6.02
CA ASP A 330 24.62 -1.74 5.86
C ASP A 330 25.30 -2.02 7.21
N GLU A 331 26.31 -2.89 7.21
CA GLU A 331 27.09 -3.20 8.42
C GLU A 331 27.72 -1.95 9.03
N LYS A 332 28.19 -1.00 8.21
CA LYS A 332 28.75 0.26 8.71
C LYS A 332 27.71 1.04 9.50
N ARG A 333 26.47 1.03 9.03
CA ARG A 333 25.35 1.66 9.72
C ARG A 333 25.01 0.92 11.01
N LEU A 334 24.94 -0.42 11.01
CA LEU A 334 24.68 -1.19 12.23
C LEU A 334 25.82 -1.09 13.25
N LYS A 335 27.06 -0.84 12.81
CA LYS A 335 28.20 -0.54 13.70
C LYS A 335 28.07 0.83 14.37
N ALA A 336 27.57 1.83 13.63
CA ALA A 336 27.36 3.17 14.16
C ALA A 336 26.08 3.27 15.02
N TYR A 337 24.99 2.65 14.57
CA TYR A 337 23.68 2.64 15.20
C TYR A 337 23.14 1.20 15.29
N PRO A 338 23.50 0.45 16.35
CA PRO A 338 23.06 -0.93 16.55
C PRO A 338 21.55 -1.11 16.70
N THR A 339 20.80 -0.05 17.04
CA THR A 339 19.34 -0.11 17.17
C THR A 339 18.60 0.20 15.86
N ALA A 340 19.32 0.51 14.78
CA ALA A 340 18.73 0.96 13.51
C ALA A 340 17.71 -0.02 12.91
N GLN A 341 16.51 0.50 12.63
CA GLN A 341 15.36 -0.27 12.14
C GLN A 341 15.22 -0.29 10.61
N TYR A 342 15.71 0.75 9.96
CA TYR A 342 15.49 0.98 8.54
C TYR A 342 16.82 1.11 7.80
N CYS A 343 16.82 0.73 6.51
CA CYS A 343 17.92 1.09 5.63
C CYS A 343 17.86 2.58 5.29
N MET A 344 19.00 3.16 4.89
CA MET A 344 19.12 4.58 4.52
C MET A 344 18.03 5.02 3.50
N THR A 345 17.73 4.16 2.52
CA THR A 345 16.74 4.44 1.48
C THR A 345 15.30 4.49 2.01
N CYS A 346 15.00 3.69 3.04
CA CYS A 346 13.67 3.66 3.66
C CYS A 346 13.48 4.77 4.67
N GLU A 347 14.51 5.02 5.49
CA GLU A 347 14.50 6.09 6.49
C GLU A 347 14.37 7.47 5.86
N SER A 348 15.11 7.74 4.78
CA SER A 348 15.00 9.00 4.02
C SER A 348 13.62 9.26 3.41
N LYS A 349 12.80 8.22 3.22
CA LYS A 349 11.40 8.33 2.77
C LYS A 349 10.41 8.49 3.93
N LEU A 350 10.83 8.24 5.17
CA LEU A 350 10.01 8.42 6.38
C LEU A 350 10.24 9.79 7.00
N ALA A 351 11.47 10.30 6.92
CA ALA A 351 11.85 11.64 7.41
C ALA A 351 11.33 12.81 6.53
N LYS A 352 10.53 12.51 5.48
CA LYS A 352 9.90 13.47 4.58
C LYS A 352 8.41 13.14 4.49
#